data_AF-A0A6G7X821-F1
#
_entry.id   AF-A0A6G7X821-F1
#
_cell.length_a   1.000
_cell.length_b   1.000
_cell.length_c   1.000
_cell.angle_alpha   90.00
_cell.angle_beta   90.00
_cell.angle_gamma   90.00
#
_symmetry.space_group_name_H-M   'P 1'
#
loop_
_entity.id
_entity.type
_entity.pdbx_description
1 polymer ?
#
loop_
_entity_poly.entity_id
_entity_poly.type
_entity_poly.pdbx_seq_one_letter_code
_entity_poly.pdbx_strand_id
1 'polypeptide(L)'
;MKDTNRNEELESLENDLNIEDVTNEQINDIDQEKESANLAEDFEKKFEDLNDSYLRLHAEFDNYRRRTMKEKADLLKTGNEKAILGVLTIVDDFERALPNIPDDAREGVELIYSKFLNFLAQNGVKEIDALGETFDTEKHEAITTVPAQSEDQKDKVIDCIQKGYTLNDKVIRFPKVIVAK
;
A
#
# COMPACT_ATOMS: atom_id res chain seq x y z
N MET A 1 -22.21 79.28 -60.95
CA MET A 1 -21.31 79.87 -59.94
C MET A 1 -21.86 79.58 -58.55
N LYS A 2 -21.56 78.41 -57.98
CA LYS A 2 -21.71 78.11 -56.54
C LYS A 2 -21.15 76.74 -56.10
N ASP A 3 -20.66 75.90 -57.03
CA ASP A 3 -20.19 74.54 -56.70
C ASP A 3 -18.66 74.40 -56.52
N THR A 4 -17.88 75.47 -56.70
CA THR A 4 -16.41 75.41 -56.51
C THR A 4 -15.98 75.67 -55.06
N ASN A 5 -16.83 76.27 -54.23
CA ASN A 5 -16.46 76.73 -52.88
C ASN A 5 -16.74 75.70 -51.75
N ARG A 6 -17.32 74.53 -52.08
CA ARG A 6 -17.59 73.46 -51.10
C ARG A 6 -16.43 72.45 -51.01
N ASN A 7 -15.68 72.28 -52.09
CA ASN A 7 -14.55 71.33 -52.12
C ASN A 7 -13.31 71.89 -51.42
N GLU A 8 -13.06 73.20 -51.47
CA GLU A 8 -11.93 73.82 -50.77
C GLU A 8 -12.13 73.89 -49.24
N GLU A 9 -13.38 73.98 -48.75
CA GLU A 9 -13.70 73.87 -47.31
C GLU A 9 -13.61 72.42 -46.77
N LEU A 10 -13.71 71.41 -47.65
CA LEU A 10 -13.56 70.00 -47.28
C LEU A 10 -12.08 69.56 -47.25
N GLU A 11 -11.26 70.05 -48.19
CA GLU A 11 -9.80 69.83 -48.17
C GLU A 11 -9.10 70.57 -47.01
N SER A 12 -9.63 71.70 -46.55
CA SER A 12 -9.04 72.43 -45.40
C SER A 12 -9.40 71.84 -44.05
N LEU A 13 -10.47 71.03 -43.93
CA LEU A 13 -10.86 70.36 -42.68
C LEU A 13 -10.14 69.02 -42.48
N GLU A 14 -9.61 68.41 -43.54
CA GLU A 14 -8.81 67.18 -43.45
C GLU A 14 -7.37 67.43 -42.97
N ASN A 15 -6.83 68.65 -43.14
CA ASN A 15 -5.45 68.98 -42.77
C ASN A 15 -5.27 69.53 -41.33
N ASP A 16 -6.35 69.84 -40.60
CA ASP A 16 -6.28 70.40 -39.23
C ASP A 16 -6.54 69.35 -38.13
N LEU A 17 -6.79 68.10 -38.51
CA LEU A 17 -6.76 66.96 -37.59
C LEU A 17 -5.56 66.12 -38.01
N ASN A 18 -4.54 66.09 -37.14
CA ASN A 18 -3.38 65.22 -37.22
C ASN A 18 -3.80 63.74 -37.05
N ILE A 19 -4.61 63.24 -37.99
CA ILE A 19 -5.29 61.94 -37.98
C ILE A 19 -4.26 60.81 -38.07
N GLU A 20 -3.14 61.01 -38.76
CA GLU A 20 -2.06 60.01 -38.86
C GLU A 20 -1.32 59.80 -37.52
N ASP A 21 -1.05 60.85 -36.72
CA ASP A 21 -0.44 60.69 -35.39
C ASP A 21 -1.42 60.08 -34.37
N VAL A 22 -2.69 60.53 -34.37
CA VAL A 22 -3.72 60.00 -33.46
C VAL A 22 -4.03 58.53 -33.78
N THR A 23 -3.98 58.12 -35.05
CA THR A 23 -4.16 56.72 -35.43
C THR A 23 -2.93 55.86 -35.14
N ASN A 24 -1.70 56.38 -35.29
CA ASN A 24 -0.48 55.66 -34.90
C ASN A 24 -0.33 55.47 -33.39
N GLU A 25 -0.67 56.46 -32.56
CA GLU A 25 -0.68 56.32 -31.10
C GLU A 25 -1.74 55.29 -30.65
N GLN A 26 -2.94 55.33 -31.22
CA GLN A 26 -4.00 54.35 -30.94
C GLN A 26 -3.63 52.93 -31.38
N ILE A 27 -2.93 52.76 -32.51
CA ILE A 27 -2.46 51.46 -32.97
C ILE A 27 -1.36 50.91 -32.05
N ASN A 28 -0.42 51.75 -31.61
CA ASN A 28 0.63 51.36 -30.66
C ASN A 28 0.07 50.99 -29.28
N ASP A 29 -0.94 51.72 -28.78
CA ASP A 29 -1.61 51.38 -27.52
C ASP A 29 -2.38 50.04 -27.63
N ILE A 30 -3.06 49.80 -28.75
CA ILE A 30 -3.76 48.53 -29.00
C ILE A 30 -2.78 47.36 -29.12
N ASP A 31 -1.62 47.55 -29.74
CA ASP A 31 -0.61 46.50 -29.87
C ASP A 31 0.11 46.23 -28.53
N GLN A 32 0.36 47.24 -27.70
CA GLN A 32 0.87 47.07 -26.34
C GLN A 32 -0.13 46.39 -25.40
N GLU A 33 -1.43 46.72 -25.50
CA GLU A 33 -2.48 46.03 -24.75
C GLU A 33 -2.62 44.57 -25.17
N LYS A 34 -2.53 44.26 -26.47
CA LYS A 34 -2.54 42.87 -26.97
C LYS A 34 -1.30 42.09 -26.52
N GLU A 35 -0.11 42.69 -26.55
CA GLU A 35 1.12 42.04 -26.10
C GLU A 35 1.07 41.77 -24.59
N SER A 36 0.56 42.72 -23.81
CA SER A 36 0.33 42.57 -22.36
C SER A 36 -0.73 41.51 -22.04
N ALA A 37 -1.82 41.45 -22.80
CA ALA A 37 -2.86 40.44 -22.64
C ALA A 37 -2.36 39.03 -22.99
N ASN A 38 -1.59 38.88 -24.07
CA ASN A 38 -0.95 37.60 -24.42
C ASN A 38 0.03 37.14 -23.33
N LEU A 39 0.82 38.05 -22.77
CA LEU A 39 1.75 37.74 -21.69
C LEU A 39 1.03 37.31 -20.41
N ALA A 40 -0.10 37.95 -20.09
CA ALA A 40 -0.94 37.57 -18.96
C ALA A 40 -1.55 36.16 -19.14
N GLU A 41 -2.06 35.86 -20.33
CA GLU A 41 -2.63 34.53 -20.66
C GLU A 41 -1.54 33.43 -20.62
N ASP A 42 -0.32 33.73 -21.10
CA ASP A 42 0.83 32.83 -21.01
C ASP A 42 1.26 32.56 -19.56
N PHE A 43 1.23 33.58 -18.70
CA PHE A 43 1.50 33.40 -17.28
C PHE A 43 0.41 32.62 -16.55
N GLU A 44 -0.85 32.84 -16.91
CA GLU A 44 -1.98 32.08 -16.36
C GLU A 44 -1.89 30.60 -16.74
N LYS A 45 -1.61 30.27 -18.01
CA LYS A 45 -1.38 28.89 -18.45
C LYS A 45 -0.22 28.23 -17.71
N LYS A 46 0.92 28.92 -17.58
CA LYS A 46 2.08 28.40 -16.82
C LYS A 46 1.75 28.19 -15.35
N PHE A 47 0.93 29.07 -14.76
CA PHE A 47 0.47 28.92 -13.39
C PHE A 47 -0.45 27.72 -13.23
N GLU A 48 -1.41 27.53 -14.14
CA GLU A 48 -2.31 26.38 -14.15
C GLU A 48 -1.55 25.07 -14.32
N ASP A 49 -0.63 25.00 -15.29
CA ASP A 49 0.23 23.82 -15.53
C ASP A 49 1.08 23.48 -14.29
N LEU A 50 1.68 24.50 -13.66
CA LEU A 50 2.47 24.32 -12.45
C LEU A 50 1.60 23.89 -11.27
N ASN A 51 0.40 24.45 -11.14
CA ASN A 51 -0.54 24.09 -10.09
C ASN A 51 -1.07 22.66 -10.25
N ASP A 52 -1.39 22.21 -11.48
CA ASP A 52 -1.75 20.81 -11.75
C ASP A 52 -0.58 19.87 -11.44
N SER A 53 0.63 20.23 -11.89
CA SER A 53 1.84 19.46 -11.59
C SER A 53 2.10 19.38 -10.08
N TYR A 54 1.90 20.48 -9.35
CA TYR A 54 2.06 20.52 -7.90
C TYR A 54 1.01 19.65 -7.20
N LEU A 55 -0.26 19.75 -7.60
CA LEU A 55 -1.35 18.98 -6.99
C LEU A 55 -1.16 17.48 -7.23
N ARG A 56 -0.73 17.10 -8.44
CA ARG A 56 -0.37 15.72 -8.79
C ARG A 56 0.80 15.21 -7.96
N LEU A 57 1.89 15.98 -7.87
CA LEU A 57 3.07 15.62 -7.07
C LEU A 57 2.71 15.48 -5.59
N HIS A 58 1.86 16.37 -5.06
CA HIS A 58 1.37 16.30 -3.69
C HIS A 58 0.57 15.00 -3.46
N ALA A 59 -0.32 14.64 -4.39
CA ALA A 59 -1.10 13.40 -4.31
C ALA A 59 -0.21 12.15 -4.38
N GLU A 60 0.79 12.14 -5.27
CA GLU A 60 1.78 11.06 -5.37
C GLU A 60 2.60 10.92 -4.08
N PHE A 61 3.03 12.04 -3.50
CA PHE A 61 3.78 12.06 -2.24
C PHE A 61 2.93 11.53 -1.07
N ASP A 62 1.67 11.93 -0.98
CA ASP A 62 0.75 11.42 0.05
C ASP A 62 0.55 9.90 -0.09
N ASN A 63 0.37 9.41 -1.32
CA ASN A 63 0.25 7.98 -1.59
C ASN A 63 1.54 7.22 -1.24
N TYR A 64 2.70 7.76 -1.62
CA TYR A 64 4.00 7.21 -1.26
C TYR A 64 4.20 7.14 0.26
N ARG A 65 3.84 8.20 0.98
CA ARG A 65 3.93 8.25 2.45
C ARG A 65 3.05 7.19 3.09
N ARG A 66 1.79 7.07 2.66
CA ARG A 66 0.87 6.03 3.17
C ARG A 66 1.40 4.62 2.90
N ARG A 67 1.90 4.37 1.67
CA ARG A 67 2.48 3.07 1.30
C ARG A 67 3.71 2.74 2.15
N THR A 68 4.65 3.66 2.26
CA THR A 68 5.88 3.50 3.05
C THR A 68 5.58 3.20 4.52
N MET A 69 4.59 3.89 5.10
CA MET A 69 4.19 3.65 6.50
C MET A 69 3.57 2.26 6.68
N LYS A 70 2.78 1.79 5.72
CA LYS A 70 2.22 0.43 5.73
C LYS A 70 3.32 -0.63 5.63
N GLU A 71 4.22 -0.49 4.67
CA GLU A 71 5.36 -1.40 4.49
C GLU A 71 6.24 -1.47 5.74
N LYS A 72 6.53 -0.32 6.36
CA LYS A 72 7.30 -0.27 7.61
C LYS A 72 6.56 -0.95 8.76
N ALA A 73 5.24 -0.78 8.87
CA ALA A 73 4.44 -1.45 9.88
C ALA A 73 4.43 -2.98 9.68
N ASP A 74 4.31 -3.44 8.44
CA ASP A 74 4.33 -4.87 8.10
C ASP A 74 5.72 -5.47 8.38
N LEU A 75 6.80 -4.77 8.03
CA LEU A 75 8.17 -5.18 8.38
C LEU A 75 8.39 -5.28 9.89
N LEU A 76 7.82 -4.38 10.69
CA LEU A 76 7.91 -4.46 12.15
C LEU A 76 7.13 -5.66 12.70
N LYS A 77 5.97 -5.98 12.12
CA LYS A 77 5.16 -7.13 12.52
C LYS A 77 5.83 -8.48 12.22
N THR A 78 6.62 -8.56 11.15
CA THR A 78 7.22 -9.84 10.72
C THR A 78 8.75 -9.86 10.84
N GLY A 79 9.38 -8.79 11.31
CA GLY A 79 10.84 -8.66 11.33
C GLY A 79 11.54 -9.69 12.24
N ASN A 80 10.84 -10.24 13.21
CA ASN A 80 11.31 -11.29 14.11
C ASN A 80 10.96 -12.72 13.65
N GLU A 81 10.36 -12.89 12.47
CA GLU A 81 9.92 -14.20 11.95
C GLU A 81 11.02 -15.26 12.00
N LYS A 82 12.22 -14.95 11.51
CA LYS A 82 13.36 -15.88 11.51
C LYS A 82 13.78 -16.30 12.93
N ALA A 83 13.76 -15.36 13.88
CA ALA A 83 14.08 -15.66 15.27
C ALA A 83 12.99 -16.53 15.89
N ILE A 84 11.71 -16.22 15.65
CA ILE A 84 10.57 -17.00 16.12
C ILE A 84 10.62 -18.42 15.56
N LEU A 85 10.94 -18.61 14.28
CA LEU A 85 11.10 -19.95 13.70
C LEU A 85 12.16 -20.79 14.44
N GLY A 86 13.28 -20.18 14.83
CA GLY A 86 14.29 -20.85 15.65
C GLY A 86 13.83 -21.11 17.09
N VAL A 87 12.94 -20.27 17.63
CA VAL A 87 12.34 -20.49 18.95
C VAL A 87 11.31 -21.62 18.91
N LEU A 88 10.54 -21.75 17.83
CA LEU A 88 9.54 -22.79 17.65
C LEU A 88 10.15 -24.20 17.64
N THR A 89 11.41 -24.37 17.22
CA THR A 89 12.07 -25.68 17.33
C THR A 89 12.26 -26.09 18.80
N ILE A 90 12.43 -25.12 19.71
CA ILE A 90 12.52 -25.38 21.15
C ILE A 90 11.13 -25.79 21.69
N VAL A 91 10.06 -25.16 21.20
CA VAL A 91 8.67 -25.55 21.51
C VAL A 91 8.43 -27.00 21.11
N ASP A 92 8.85 -27.39 19.90
CA ASP A 92 8.74 -28.77 19.41
C ASP A 92 9.53 -29.74 20.31
N ASP A 93 10.70 -29.34 20.80
CA ASP A 93 11.50 -30.14 21.72
C ASP A 93 10.82 -30.30 23.08
N PHE A 94 10.14 -29.26 23.60
CA PHE A 94 9.31 -29.36 24.79
C PHE A 94 8.19 -30.38 24.59
N GLU A 95 7.44 -30.29 23.48
CA GLU A 95 6.34 -31.21 23.17
C GLU A 95 6.81 -32.65 23.04
N ARG A 96 7.99 -32.87 22.44
CA ARG A 96 8.60 -34.20 22.33
C ARG A 96 9.09 -34.74 23.68
N ALA A 97 9.55 -33.87 24.56
CA ALA A 97 10.10 -34.27 25.86
C ALA A 97 9.00 -34.51 26.91
N LEU A 98 7.96 -33.67 26.96
CA LEU A 98 6.90 -33.65 27.99
C LEU A 98 6.34 -35.04 28.34
N PRO A 99 5.96 -35.90 27.36
CA PRO A 99 5.43 -37.24 27.65
C PRO A 99 6.42 -38.16 28.37
N ASN A 100 7.73 -37.90 28.24
CA ASN A 100 8.80 -38.70 28.79
C ASN A 100 9.33 -38.16 30.13
N ILE A 101 8.82 -37.03 30.63
CA ILE A 101 9.26 -36.43 31.89
C ILE A 101 8.65 -37.20 33.07
N PRO A 102 9.43 -37.56 34.09
CA PRO A 102 8.93 -38.16 35.33
C PRO A 102 7.87 -37.29 36.02
N ASP A 103 6.89 -37.92 36.68
CA ASP A 103 5.72 -37.22 37.24
C ASP A 103 6.09 -36.16 38.31
N ASP A 104 7.18 -36.36 39.05
CA ASP A 104 7.66 -35.42 40.08
C ASP A 104 8.19 -34.09 39.51
N ALA A 105 8.61 -34.08 38.24
CA ALA A 105 9.07 -32.90 37.54
C ALA A 105 8.08 -32.38 36.47
N ARG A 106 7.11 -33.21 36.04
CA ARG A 106 6.23 -32.90 34.90
C ARG A 106 5.42 -31.62 35.12
N GLU A 107 4.78 -31.46 36.28
CA GLU A 107 3.93 -30.30 36.57
C GLU A 107 4.70 -28.97 36.45
N GLY A 108 5.93 -28.94 36.98
CA GLY A 108 6.79 -27.76 36.89
C GLY A 108 7.17 -27.41 35.44
N VAL A 109 7.46 -28.44 34.63
CA VAL A 109 7.81 -28.25 33.22
C VAL A 109 6.60 -27.85 32.38
N GLU A 110 5.43 -28.44 32.60
CA GLU A 110 4.17 -28.06 31.96
C GLU A 110 3.80 -26.61 32.25
N LEU A 111 4.04 -26.14 33.49
CA LEU A 111 3.82 -24.75 33.87
C LEU A 111 4.75 -23.79 33.11
N ILE A 112 6.03 -24.15 32.94
CA ILE A 112 7.00 -23.36 32.18
C ILE A 112 6.60 -23.32 30.70
N TYR A 113 6.29 -24.48 30.13
CA TYR A 113 5.84 -24.61 28.75
C TYR A 113 4.58 -23.79 28.48
N SER A 114 3.58 -23.85 29.37
CA SER A 114 2.35 -23.07 29.26
C SER A 114 2.62 -21.56 29.33
N LYS A 115 3.48 -21.11 30.25
CA LYS A 115 3.90 -19.70 30.32
C LYS A 115 4.62 -19.25 29.05
N PHE A 116 5.43 -20.15 28.47
CA PHE A 116 6.16 -19.87 27.25
C PHE A 116 5.25 -19.73 26.04
N LEU A 117 4.28 -20.64 25.87
CA LEU A 117 3.26 -20.52 24.83
C LEU A 117 2.44 -19.23 24.98
N ASN A 118 2.05 -18.89 26.21
CA ASN A 118 1.33 -17.64 26.49
C ASN A 118 2.16 -16.40 26.11
N PHE A 119 3.47 -16.41 26.39
CA PHE A 119 4.37 -15.34 25.97
C PHE A 119 4.44 -15.23 24.45
N LEU A 120 4.55 -16.35 23.73
CA LEU A 120 4.54 -16.37 22.26
C LEU A 120 3.22 -15.82 21.70
N ALA A 121 2.08 -16.23 22.28
CA ALA A 121 0.75 -15.75 21.90
C ALA A 121 0.57 -14.24 22.09
N GLN A 122 1.05 -13.68 23.21
CA GLN A 122 1.06 -12.24 23.45
C GLN A 122 1.92 -11.47 22.45
N ASN A 123 2.92 -12.12 21.85
CA ASN A 123 3.79 -11.56 20.81
C ASN A 123 3.31 -11.90 19.38
N GLY A 124 2.04 -12.32 19.24
CA GLY A 124 1.39 -12.52 17.95
C GLY A 124 1.60 -13.90 17.33
N VAL A 125 2.23 -14.84 18.04
CA VAL A 125 2.42 -16.22 17.55
C VAL A 125 1.23 -17.08 17.93
N LYS A 126 0.47 -17.58 16.95
CA LYS A 126 -0.68 -18.46 17.22
C LYS A 126 -0.51 -19.82 16.56
N GLU A 127 -0.80 -20.87 17.30
CA GLU A 127 -0.86 -22.23 16.78
C GLU A 127 -1.98 -22.36 15.72
N ILE A 128 -1.72 -23.12 14.67
CA ILE A 128 -2.71 -23.53 13.67
C ILE A 128 -3.23 -24.90 14.09
N ASP A 129 -4.51 -24.97 14.48
CA ASP A 129 -5.16 -26.24 14.72
C ASP A 129 -5.45 -26.92 13.37
N ALA A 130 -4.91 -28.12 13.20
CA ALA A 130 -5.06 -28.90 11.99
C ALA A 130 -5.73 -30.25 12.27
N LEU A 131 -5.87 -30.66 13.53
CA LEU A 131 -6.29 -32.01 13.88
C LEU A 131 -7.79 -32.18 13.58
N GLY A 132 -8.14 -33.19 12.78
CA GLY A 132 -9.52 -33.45 12.38
C GLY A 132 -10.05 -32.55 11.25
N GLU A 133 -9.28 -31.55 10.80
CA GLU A 133 -9.63 -30.75 9.64
C GLU A 133 -9.47 -31.54 8.34
N THR A 134 -10.22 -31.14 7.30
CA THR A 134 -9.99 -31.64 5.94
C THR A 134 -8.62 -31.19 5.46
N PHE A 135 -7.85 -32.12 4.89
CA PHE A 135 -6.53 -31.80 4.37
C PHE A 135 -6.61 -30.80 3.22
N ASP A 136 -5.77 -29.76 3.29
CA ASP A 136 -5.67 -28.68 2.32
C ASP A 136 -4.19 -28.41 2.06
N THR A 137 -3.75 -28.56 0.82
CA THR A 137 -2.34 -28.34 0.43
C THR A 137 -1.90 -26.90 0.58
N GLU A 138 -2.82 -25.93 0.63
CA GLU A 138 -2.50 -24.53 0.87
C GLU A 138 -2.26 -24.22 2.36
N LYS A 139 -2.69 -25.12 3.26
CA LYS A 139 -2.64 -24.92 4.71
C LYS A 139 -1.83 -25.95 5.45
N HIS A 140 -1.58 -27.13 4.87
CA HIS A 140 -0.98 -28.27 5.55
C HIS A 140 0.15 -28.89 4.72
N GLU A 141 1.18 -29.38 5.39
CA GLU A 141 2.26 -30.17 4.79
C GLU A 141 2.03 -31.66 5.13
N ALA A 142 1.52 -32.46 4.20
CA ALA A 142 1.33 -33.90 4.43
C ALA A 142 2.68 -34.62 4.42
N ILE A 143 3.02 -35.28 5.54
CA ILE A 143 4.24 -36.09 5.66
C ILE A 143 4.00 -37.52 5.21
N THR A 144 2.86 -38.08 5.57
CA THR A 144 2.48 -39.43 5.19
C THR A 144 0.96 -39.59 5.19
N THR A 145 0.50 -40.67 4.59
CA THR A 145 -0.91 -41.05 4.57
C THR A 145 -1.08 -42.44 5.18
N VAL A 146 -2.17 -42.65 5.91
CA VAL A 146 -2.56 -43.97 6.42
C VAL A 146 -3.94 -44.36 5.91
N PRO A 147 -4.28 -45.66 5.84
CA PRO A 147 -5.62 -46.09 5.46
C PRO A 147 -6.68 -45.53 6.41
N ALA A 148 -7.75 -44.94 5.86
CA ALA A 148 -8.88 -44.47 6.64
C ALA A 148 -9.60 -45.64 7.34
N GLN A 149 -9.93 -45.50 8.63
CA GLN A 149 -10.65 -46.52 9.40
C GLN A 149 -12.17 -46.42 9.22
N SER A 150 -12.66 -45.27 8.77
CA SER A 150 -14.05 -45.00 8.42
C SER A 150 -14.12 -43.97 7.30
N GLU A 151 -15.24 -43.94 6.56
CA GLU A 151 -15.44 -42.95 5.48
C GLU A 151 -15.38 -41.51 6.02
N ASP A 152 -15.80 -41.28 7.26
CA ASP A 152 -15.79 -39.96 7.89
C ASP A 152 -14.38 -39.41 8.18
N GLN A 153 -13.35 -40.28 8.17
CA GLN A 153 -11.95 -39.89 8.35
C GLN A 153 -11.22 -39.64 7.04
N LYS A 154 -11.82 -40.01 5.91
CA LYS A 154 -11.18 -39.88 4.60
C LYS A 154 -10.83 -38.44 4.29
N ASP A 155 -9.62 -38.24 3.78
CA ASP A 155 -9.01 -36.96 3.46
C ASP A 155 -8.91 -35.98 4.65
N LYS A 156 -9.01 -36.47 5.90
CA LYS A 156 -8.82 -35.66 7.11
C LYS A 156 -7.44 -35.86 7.71
N VAL A 157 -6.97 -34.81 8.38
CA VAL A 157 -5.80 -34.85 9.24
C VAL A 157 -6.13 -35.66 10.49
N ILE A 158 -5.40 -36.74 10.71
CA ILE A 158 -5.59 -37.62 11.87
C ILE A 158 -4.54 -37.40 12.96
N ASP A 159 -3.40 -36.81 12.59
CA ASP A 159 -2.32 -36.50 13.52
C ASP A 159 -1.47 -35.34 13.00
N CYS A 160 -0.84 -34.62 13.92
CA CYS A 160 0.04 -33.48 13.65
C CYS A 160 1.41 -33.73 14.28
N ILE A 161 2.38 -34.09 13.44
CA ILE A 161 3.75 -34.43 13.88
C ILE A 161 4.51 -33.17 14.31
N GLN A 162 4.24 -32.04 13.64
CA GLN A 162 4.83 -30.74 13.97
C GLN A 162 3.78 -29.66 13.77
N LYS A 163 3.47 -28.92 14.83
CA LYS A 163 2.42 -27.89 14.80
C LYS A 163 2.75 -26.73 13.88
N GLY A 164 1.72 -26.18 13.26
CA GLY A 164 1.79 -24.97 12.46
C GLY A 164 1.66 -23.71 13.32
N TYR A 165 2.23 -22.60 12.85
CA TYR A 165 2.14 -21.32 13.54
C TYR A 165 1.98 -20.15 12.57
N THR A 166 1.22 -19.16 13.02
CA THR A 166 1.11 -17.83 12.41
C THR A 166 1.83 -16.80 13.29
N LEU A 167 2.30 -15.71 12.67
CA LEU A 167 2.83 -14.52 13.33
C LEU A 167 2.05 -13.31 12.82
N ASN A 168 1.29 -12.65 13.69
CA ASN A 168 0.47 -11.49 13.32
C ASN A 168 -0.40 -11.78 12.07
N ASP A 169 -1.04 -12.96 12.08
CA ASP A 169 -1.93 -13.49 11.03
C ASP A 169 -1.23 -13.93 9.72
N LYS A 170 0.10 -13.77 9.60
CA LYS A 170 0.89 -14.36 8.52
C LYS A 170 1.31 -15.78 8.90
N VAL A 171 1.07 -16.77 8.04
CA VAL A 171 1.61 -18.12 8.25
C VAL A 171 3.13 -18.10 8.15
N ILE A 172 3.82 -18.56 9.20
CA ILE A 172 5.28 -18.66 9.24
C ILE A 172 5.75 -20.11 9.18
N ARG A 173 4.90 -21.06 9.59
CA ARG A 173 5.17 -22.49 9.54
C ARG A 173 3.86 -23.25 9.32
N PHE A 174 3.78 -24.05 8.27
CA PHE A 174 2.64 -24.95 8.07
C PHE A 174 2.74 -26.16 9.01
N PRO A 175 1.61 -26.67 9.53
CA PRO A 175 1.59 -27.91 10.29
C PRO A 175 1.95 -29.08 9.40
N LYS A 176 2.79 -29.98 9.93
CA LYS A 176 3.14 -31.24 9.30
C LYS A 176 2.23 -32.34 9.79
N VAL A 177 1.45 -32.90 8.89
CA VAL A 177 0.28 -33.72 9.23
C VAL A 177 0.35 -35.12 8.64
N ILE A 178 -0.38 -36.04 9.28
CA ILE A 178 -0.72 -37.36 8.75
C ILE A 178 -2.17 -37.33 8.31
N VAL A 179 -2.42 -37.77 7.08
CA VAL A 179 -3.76 -37.75 6.47
C VAL A 179 -4.30 -39.17 6.34
N ALA A 180 -5.58 -39.39 6.67
CA ALA A 180 -6.25 -40.64 6.39
C ALA A 180 -6.75 -40.67 4.93
N LYS A 181 -6.46 -41.75 4.20
CA LYS A 181 -6.79 -41.91 2.77
C LYS A 181 -7.56 -43.19 2.49
#